data_AF-A0A9D8SAV2-F1
#
_entry.id   AF-A0A9D8SAV2-F1
#
_cell.length_a   1.000
_cell.length_b   1.000
_cell.length_c   1.000
_cell.angle_alpha   90.00
_cell.angle_beta   90.00
_cell.angle_gamma   90.00
#
_symmetry.space_group_name_H-M   'P 1'
#
loop_
_entity.id
_entity.type
_entity.pdbx_description
1 polymer ?
#
loop_
_entity_poly.entity_id
_entity_poly.type
_entity_poly.pdbx_seq_one_letter_code
_entity_poly.pdbx_strand_id
1 'polypeptide(L)'
;MSRFKDTDYLNISMRIKYLEARLMGSEAFGRMLSCKDPDDAMAVVCERLGEDFAKVTSAFDFETVIGNEEKKVSDFLLKNVPDRSLVEIFAIRRDFMNIRALLKADIRNISPDNILVSGGTLGKDEIKKAFDR
;
A
#
# COMPACT_ATOMS: atom_id res chain seq x y z
N MET A 1 -30.19 -0.55 7.23
CA MET A 1 -29.00 -0.69 6.36
C MET A 1 -29.49 -0.85 4.94
N SER A 2 -29.09 0.07 4.05
CA SER A 2 -29.39 -0.03 2.61
C SER A 2 -28.81 -1.34 2.09
N ARG A 3 -29.64 -2.20 1.50
CA ARG A 3 -29.20 -3.47 0.91
C ARG A 3 -28.60 -3.16 -0.46
N PHE A 4 -27.28 -3.01 -0.51
CA PHE A 4 -26.55 -2.87 -1.77
C PHE A 4 -26.75 -4.10 -2.65
N LYS A 5 -26.84 -3.90 -3.96
CA LYS A 5 -26.97 -4.98 -4.94
C LYS A 5 -25.59 -5.32 -5.49
N ASP A 6 -25.39 -6.57 -5.89
CA ASP A 6 -24.11 -7.01 -6.49
C ASP A 6 -23.74 -6.20 -7.74
N THR A 7 -24.74 -5.72 -8.48
CA THR A 7 -24.57 -4.84 -9.64
C THR A 7 -23.87 -3.53 -9.30
N ASP A 8 -23.99 -3.06 -8.06
CA ASP A 8 -23.40 -1.80 -7.61
C ASP A 8 -21.86 -1.91 -7.51
N TYR A 9 -21.33 -3.14 -7.46
CA TYR A 9 -19.88 -3.43 -7.40
C TYR A 9 -19.29 -3.83 -8.77
N LEU A 10 -20.09 -3.91 -9.83
CA LEU A 10 -19.65 -4.44 -11.13
C LEU A 10 -18.51 -3.61 -11.73
N ASN A 11 -18.63 -2.28 -11.70
CA ASN A 11 -17.60 -1.39 -12.27
C ASN A 11 -16.26 -1.55 -11.53
N ILE A 12 -16.31 -1.56 -10.19
CA ILE A 12 -15.13 -1.63 -9.34
C ILE A 12 -14.46 -3.00 -9.45
N SER A 13 -15.24 -4.09 -9.45
CA SER A 13 -14.69 -5.44 -9.61
C SER A 13 -14.02 -5.63 -10.97
N MET A 14 -14.59 -5.06 -12.05
CA MET A 14 -13.94 -5.04 -13.37
C MET A 14 -12.65 -4.22 -13.36
N ARG A 15 -12.63 -3.07 -12.68
CA ARG A 15 -11.43 -2.25 -12.56
C ARG A 15 -10.34 -2.94 -11.72
N ILE A 16 -10.70 -3.61 -10.63
CA ILE A 16 -9.77 -4.41 -9.82
C ILE A 16 -9.15 -5.51 -10.69
N LYS A 17 -9.95 -6.29 -11.43
CA LYS A 17 -9.42 -7.31 -12.35
C LYS A 17 -8.43 -6.75 -13.37
N TYR A 18 -8.70 -5.56 -13.90
CA TYR A 18 -7.76 -4.88 -14.80
C TYR A 18 -6.44 -4.51 -14.09
N LEU A 19 -6.51 -4.01 -12.85
CA LEU A 19 -5.33 -3.69 -12.06
C LEU A 19 -4.54 -4.94 -11.63
N GLU A 20 -5.23 -6.04 -11.30
CA GLU A 20 -4.62 -7.33 -10.97
C GLU A 20 -3.76 -7.86 -12.11
N ALA A 21 -4.20 -7.71 -13.37
CA ALA A 21 -3.43 -8.13 -14.54
C ALA A 21 -2.09 -7.37 -14.70
N ARG A 22 -1.96 -6.19 -14.07
CA ARG A 22 -0.73 -5.38 -14.07
C ARG A 22 0.23 -5.76 -12.95
N LEU A 23 -0.18 -6.57 -11.97
CA LEU A 23 0.70 -6.99 -10.88
C LEU A 23 1.90 -7.78 -11.42
N MET A 24 3.01 -7.70 -10.69
CA MET A 24 4.20 -8.48 -11.00
C MET A 24 3.94 -9.97 -10.72
N GLY A 25 4.17 -10.80 -11.74
CA GLY A 25 4.10 -12.25 -11.61
C GLY A 25 5.43 -12.85 -11.14
N SER A 26 5.43 -14.16 -10.90
CA SER A 26 6.61 -14.92 -10.47
C SER A 26 7.80 -14.77 -11.43
N GLU A 27 7.55 -14.67 -12.73
CA GLU A 27 8.59 -14.46 -13.76
C GLU A 27 9.33 -13.13 -13.57
N ALA A 28 8.60 -12.05 -13.32
CA ALA A 28 9.19 -10.72 -13.10
C ALA A 28 10.06 -10.72 -11.84
N PHE A 29 9.59 -11.34 -10.75
CA PHE A 29 10.40 -11.51 -9.55
C PHE A 29 11.65 -12.37 -9.80
N GLY A 30 11.55 -13.44 -10.59
CA GLY A 30 12.70 -14.27 -10.96
C GLY A 30 13.77 -13.49 -11.75
N ARG A 31 13.33 -12.62 -12.68
CA ARG A 31 14.22 -11.70 -13.40
C ARG A 31 14.89 -10.72 -12.43
N MET A 32 14.13 -10.09 -11.52
CA MET A 32 14.67 -9.16 -10.51
C MET A 32 15.73 -9.83 -9.61
N LEU A 33 15.50 -11.07 -9.18
CA LEU A 33 16.45 -11.81 -8.34
C LEU A 33 17.74 -12.21 -9.08
N SER A 34 17.70 -12.23 -10.41
CA SER A 34 18.87 -12.57 -11.24
C SER A 34 19.73 -11.35 -11.58
N CYS A 35 19.26 -10.14 -11.29
CA CYS A 35 20.00 -8.89 -11.49
C CYS A 35 21.17 -8.78 -10.49
N LYS A 36 22.27 -8.18 -10.94
CA LYS A 36 23.46 -7.96 -10.09
C LYS A 36 23.38 -6.67 -9.31
N ASP A 37 22.76 -5.65 -9.89
CA ASP A 37 22.66 -4.31 -9.35
C ASP A 37 21.20 -3.92 -9.06
N PRO A 38 20.93 -3.14 -7.99
CA PRO A 38 19.58 -2.69 -7.65
C PRO A 38 18.90 -1.89 -8.77
N ASP A 39 19.67 -1.11 -9.52
CA ASP A 39 19.17 -0.29 -10.62
C ASP A 39 18.69 -1.14 -11.80
N ASP A 40 19.34 -2.28 -12.06
CA ASP A 40 18.89 -3.25 -13.07
C ASP A 40 17.58 -3.93 -12.64
N ALA A 41 17.45 -4.26 -11.35
CA ALA A 41 16.19 -4.81 -10.82
C ALA A 41 15.05 -3.79 -10.92
N MET A 42 15.35 -2.51 -10.71
CA MET A 42 14.39 -1.41 -10.88
C MET A 42 13.93 -1.25 -12.32
N ALA A 43 14.82 -1.44 -13.31
CA ALA A 43 14.43 -1.41 -14.72
C ALA A 43 13.35 -2.46 -15.04
N VAL A 44 13.42 -3.65 -14.44
CA VAL A 44 12.40 -4.72 -14.58
C VAL A 44 11.05 -4.28 -13.99
N VAL A 45 11.05 -3.57 -12.86
CA VAL A 45 9.83 -3.01 -12.26
C VAL A 45 9.22 -1.95 -13.17
N CYS A 46 10.04 -1.03 -13.69
CA CYS A 46 9.59 0.04 -14.58
C CYS A 46 8.99 -0.51 -15.87
N GLU A 47 9.61 -1.53 -16.48
CA GLU A 47 9.11 -2.24 -17.66
C GLU A 47 7.68 -2.77 -17.43
N ARG A 48 7.41 -3.32 -16.25
CA ARG A 48 6.14 -4.01 -15.96
C ARG A 48 5.04 -3.08 -15.43
N LEU A 49 5.38 -2.12 -14.57
CA LEU A 49 4.40 -1.31 -13.85
C LEU A 49 4.09 0.03 -14.54
N GLY A 50 4.94 0.50 -15.47
CA GLY A 50 4.68 1.64 -16.36
C GLY A 50 5.26 2.99 -15.89
N GLU A 51 4.86 4.08 -16.57
CA GLU A 51 5.48 5.42 -16.50
C GLU A 51 5.56 6.07 -15.12
N ASP A 52 4.65 5.74 -14.20
CA ASP A 52 4.69 6.24 -12.81
C ASP A 52 5.94 5.72 -12.07
N PHE A 53 6.46 4.54 -12.45
CA PHE A 53 7.75 4.01 -11.99
C PHE A 53 8.93 4.50 -12.82
N ALA A 54 8.71 4.98 -14.05
CA ALA A 54 9.79 5.50 -14.90
C ALA A 54 10.42 6.82 -14.38
N LYS A 55 9.77 7.48 -13.40
CA LYS A 55 10.32 8.65 -12.70
C LYS A 55 11.27 8.28 -11.55
N VAL A 56 11.37 6.99 -11.21
CA VAL A 56 12.31 6.51 -10.19
C VAL A 56 13.72 6.64 -10.73
N THR A 57 14.48 7.58 -10.18
CA THR A 57 15.87 7.85 -10.60
C THR A 57 16.89 7.07 -9.78
N SER A 58 16.46 6.46 -8.68
CA SER A 58 17.29 5.62 -7.81
C SER A 58 16.45 4.54 -7.12
N ALA A 59 17.04 3.37 -6.87
CA ALA A 59 16.41 2.31 -6.06
C ALA A 59 15.93 2.77 -4.67
N PHE A 60 16.48 3.87 -4.12
CA PHE A 60 16.05 4.44 -2.84
C PHE A 60 14.67 5.12 -2.88
N ASP A 61 14.18 5.55 -4.05
CA ASP A 61 12.87 6.18 -4.19
C ASP A 61 11.73 5.16 -4.37
N PHE A 62 12.06 3.87 -4.40
CA PHE A 62 11.12 2.77 -4.65
C PHE A 62 9.97 2.73 -3.63
N GLU A 63 10.27 2.86 -2.34
CA GLU A 63 9.26 2.87 -1.27
C GLU A 63 8.26 4.01 -1.46
N THR A 64 8.75 5.18 -1.87
CA THR A 64 7.91 6.36 -2.13
C THR A 64 6.97 6.13 -3.31
N VAL A 65 7.46 5.55 -4.40
CA VAL A 65 6.63 5.28 -5.58
C VAL A 65 5.60 4.20 -5.31
N ILE A 66 5.97 3.11 -4.64
CA ILE A 66 5.00 2.11 -4.19
C ILE A 66 3.96 2.74 -3.27
N GLY A 67 4.39 3.52 -2.27
CA GLY A 67 3.46 4.18 -1.35
C GLY A 67 2.48 5.11 -2.07
N ASN A 68 2.93 5.80 -3.14
CA ASN A 68 2.07 6.64 -3.97
C ASN A 68 1.07 5.82 -4.79
N GLU A 69 1.49 4.71 -5.40
CA GLU A 69 0.58 3.82 -6.13
C GLU A 69 -0.44 3.14 -5.21
N GLU A 70 0.00 2.65 -4.04
CA GLU A 70 -0.89 2.12 -3.02
C GLU A 70 -1.93 3.15 -2.59
N LYS A 71 -1.51 4.40 -2.38
CA LYS A 71 -2.42 5.51 -2.03
C LYS A 71 -3.40 5.80 -3.17
N LYS A 72 -2.94 5.87 -4.42
CA LYS A 72 -3.82 6.07 -5.60
C LYS A 72 -4.90 4.98 -5.67
N VAL A 73 -4.53 3.71 -5.49
CA VAL A 73 -5.48 2.59 -5.51
C VAL A 73 -6.44 2.65 -4.32
N SER A 74 -5.94 2.91 -3.12
CA SER A 74 -6.77 3.05 -1.92
C SER A 74 -7.79 4.19 -2.06
N ASP A 75 -7.35 5.37 -2.51
CA ASP A 75 -8.21 6.53 -2.74
C ASP A 75 -9.26 6.25 -3.82
N PHE A 76 -8.87 5.53 -4.88
CA PHE A 76 -9.80 5.09 -5.91
C PHE A 76 -10.89 4.16 -5.33
N LEU A 77 -10.51 3.14 -4.56
CA LEU A 77 -11.47 2.22 -3.94
C LEU A 77 -12.42 2.94 -2.98
N LEU A 78 -11.89 3.78 -2.10
CA LEU A 78 -12.68 4.54 -1.12
C LEU A 78 -13.66 5.54 -1.77
N LYS A 79 -13.34 6.08 -2.95
CA LYS A 79 -14.20 7.02 -3.68
C LYS A 79 -15.32 6.34 -4.46
N ASN A 80 -15.08 5.12 -4.94
CA ASN A 80 -15.98 4.47 -5.89
C ASN A 80 -16.83 3.37 -5.26
N VAL A 81 -16.43 2.79 -4.12
CA VAL A 81 -17.18 1.72 -3.46
C VAL A 81 -18.50 2.21 -2.84
N PRO A 82 -19.61 1.47 -3.02
CA PRO A 82 -20.90 1.78 -2.39
C PRO A 82 -20.86 1.83 -0.86
N ASP A 83 -20.11 0.92 -0.22
CA ASP A 83 -19.89 0.87 1.23
C ASP A 83 -18.40 0.96 1.59
N ARG A 84 -17.97 2.14 2.04
CA ARG A 84 -16.57 2.41 2.41
C ARG A 84 -16.03 1.46 3.48
N SER A 85 -16.91 0.97 4.36
CA SER A 85 -16.55 0.05 5.46
C SER A 85 -15.86 -1.22 4.93
N LEU A 86 -16.21 -1.66 3.72
CA LEU A 86 -15.61 -2.82 3.06
C LEU A 86 -14.14 -2.60 2.68
N VAL A 87 -13.74 -1.36 2.39
CA VAL A 87 -12.35 -1.02 2.09
C VAL A 87 -11.60 -0.70 3.37
N GLU A 88 -12.24 0.01 4.30
CA GLU A 88 -11.66 0.43 5.57
C GLU A 88 -11.28 -0.77 6.45
N ILE A 89 -12.00 -1.90 6.38
CA ILE A 89 -11.63 -3.13 7.11
C ILE A 89 -10.21 -3.63 6.77
N PHE A 90 -9.75 -3.42 5.53
CA PHE A 90 -8.40 -3.78 5.13
C PHE A 90 -7.36 -2.80 5.68
N ALA A 91 -7.74 -1.54 5.91
CA ALA A 91 -6.88 -0.53 6.52
C ALA A 91 -6.70 -0.75 8.03
N ILE A 92 -7.71 -1.29 8.74
CA ILE A 92 -7.64 -1.60 10.19
C ILE A 92 -6.44 -2.50 10.52
N ARG A 93 -6.08 -3.43 9.63
CA ARG A 93 -4.90 -4.29 9.83
C ARG A 93 -3.62 -3.47 9.99
N ARG A 94 -3.47 -2.37 9.23
CA ARG A 94 -2.31 -1.48 9.33
C ARG A 94 -2.33 -0.69 10.64
N ASP A 95 -3.49 -0.22 11.09
CA ASP A 95 -3.63 0.46 12.38
C ASP A 95 -3.22 -0.46 13.53
N PHE A 96 -3.70 -1.70 13.53
CA PHE A 96 -3.31 -2.69 14.52
C PHE A 96 -1.80 -2.97 14.51
N MET A 97 -1.19 -3.11 13.33
CA MET A 97 0.25 -3.30 13.20
C MET A 97 1.05 -2.10 13.71
N ASN A 98 0.58 -0.88 13.45
CA ASN A 98 1.17 0.36 13.96
C ASN A 98 1.09 0.43 15.49
N ILE A 99 -0.07 0.15 16.08
CA ILE A 99 -0.24 0.11 17.55
C ILE A 99 0.70 -0.95 18.17
N ARG A 100 0.78 -2.15 17.58
CA ARG A 100 1.69 -3.20 18.03
C ARG A 100 3.15 -2.78 17.92
N ALA A 101 3.52 -2.05 16.88
CA ALA A 101 4.86 -1.52 16.68
C ALA A 101 5.22 -0.49 17.75
N LEU A 102 4.31 0.45 18.06
CA LEU A 102 4.49 1.43 19.14
C LEU A 102 4.73 0.75 20.49
N LEU A 103 3.87 -0.20 20.87
CA LEU A 103 4.04 -0.96 22.12
C LEU A 103 5.41 -1.63 22.22
N LYS A 104 5.89 -2.21 21.13
CA LYS A 104 7.21 -2.86 21.10
C LYS A 104 8.37 -1.86 21.13
N ALA A 105 8.20 -0.70 20.51
CA ALA A 105 9.20 0.36 20.49
C ALA A 105 9.37 0.98 21.88
N ASP A 106 8.25 1.22 22.57
CA ASP A 106 8.21 1.72 23.96
C ASP A 106 8.93 0.77 24.92
N ILE A 107 8.58 -0.53 24.91
CA ILE A 107 9.26 -1.55 25.73
C ILE A 107 10.78 -1.59 25.49
N ARG A 108 11.22 -1.28 24.26
CA ARG A 108 12.62 -1.33 23.86
C ARG A 108 13.34 0.02 23.93
N ASN A 109 12.66 1.11 24.30
CA ASN A 109 13.17 2.48 24.26
C ASN A 109 13.78 2.86 22.89
N ILE A 110 13.10 2.53 21.79
CA ILE A 110 13.52 2.86 20.42
C ILE A 110 12.51 3.84 19.80
N SER A 111 12.97 4.77 18.95
CA SER A 111 12.08 5.66 18.22
C SER A 111 11.13 4.87 17.29
N PRO A 112 9.82 5.15 17.31
CA PRO A 112 8.85 4.49 16.44
C PRO A 112 8.79 5.06 15.02
N ASP A 113 9.45 6.20 14.74
CA ASP A 113 9.22 7.01 13.53
C ASP A 113 9.41 6.22 12.22
N ASN A 114 10.42 5.37 12.17
CA ASN A 114 10.77 4.58 11.00
C ASN A 114 9.99 3.26 10.89
N ILE A 115 9.12 2.95 11.85
CA ILE A 115 8.39 1.67 11.92
C ILE A 115 6.94 1.82 11.48
N LEU A 116 6.38 3.03 11.61
CA LEU A 116 4.97 3.29 11.33
C LEU A 116 4.69 3.35 9.84
N VAL A 117 3.66 2.62 9.41
CA VAL A 117 3.21 2.53 8.02
C VAL A 117 1.98 3.42 7.80
N SER A 118 1.90 4.07 6.64
CA SER A 118 0.74 4.89 6.24
C SER A 118 -0.41 4.05 5.67
N GLY A 119 -1.57 4.68 5.41
CA GLY A 119 -2.71 4.01 4.78
C GLY A 119 -3.60 3.22 5.74
N GLY A 120 -3.41 3.36 7.05
CA GLY A 120 -4.40 2.98 8.05
C GLY A 120 -5.64 3.89 8.02
N THR A 121 -6.62 3.60 8.88
CA THR A 121 -7.76 4.50 9.11
C THR A 121 -7.36 5.71 9.95
N LEU A 122 -6.29 5.58 10.75
CA LEU A 122 -5.74 6.65 11.59
C LEU A 122 -4.43 7.18 11.03
N GLY A 123 -4.20 8.48 11.19
CA GLY A 123 -2.92 9.11 10.86
C GLY A 123 -1.81 8.66 11.81
N LYS A 124 -0.56 8.60 11.33
CA LYS A 124 0.59 8.23 12.17
C LYS A 124 0.68 9.06 13.45
N ASP A 125 0.44 10.37 13.34
CA ASP A 125 0.47 11.30 14.47
C ASP A 125 -0.71 11.12 15.44
N GLU A 126 -1.87 10.69 14.94
CA GLU A 126 -3.03 10.40 15.78
C GLU A 126 -2.78 9.17 16.64
N ILE A 127 -2.21 8.12 16.05
CA ILE A 127 -1.86 6.90 16.78
C ILE A 127 -0.78 7.20 17.85
N LYS A 128 0.25 8.00 17.53
CA LYS A 128 1.25 8.42 18.51
C LYS A 128 0.64 9.20 19.68
N LYS A 129 -0.17 10.22 19.37
CA LYS A 129 -0.87 11.03 20.40
C LYS A 129 -1.78 10.20 21.29
N ALA A 130 -2.41 9.16 20.75
CA ALA A 130 -3.24 8.24 21.53
C ALA A 130 -2.41 7.33 22.45
N PHE A 131 -1.15 7.09 22.10
CA PHE A 131 -0.21 6.27 22.88
C PHE A 131 0.48 7.06 23.99
N ASP A 132 0.84 8.32 23.75
CA ASP A 132 1.55 9.18 24.72
C ASP A 132 0.65 9.71 25.87
N ARG A 133 -0.57 9.19 26.03
CA ARG A 133 -1.58 9.65 27.01
C ARG A 133 -1.65 8.80 28.27
#